data_AF-A0ABD6PNU9-F1
#
_entry.id   AF-A0ABD6PNU9-F1
#
_cell.length_a   1.000
_cell.length_b   1.000
_cell.length_c   1.000
_cell.angle_alpha   90.00
_cell.angle_beta   90.00
_cell.angle_gamma   90.00
#
_symmetry.space_group_name_H-M   'P 1'
#
loop_
_entity.id
_entity.type
_entity.pdbx_description
1 polymer ?
#
loop_
_entity_poly.entity_id
_entity_poly.type
_entity_poly.pdbx_seq_one_letter_code
_entity_poly.pdbx_strand_id
1 'polypeptide(L)'
;MSKNQKLLITAVLLIVFAAAKLLLLDWWQQQQSKTKVVECNLIQGCILPDGSKVRATSINTHEPFDIVIENVPQNAGAVSISFSMKNMDMGFNRYNLVQQSPQSWQALQIRLPFCVEGRHDYIADITVGKQTFQTAFSAK
;
A
#
# COMPACT_ATOMS: atom_id res chain seq x y z
N MET A 1 24.49 23.51 -42.25
CA MET A 1 23.29 22.68 -41.99
C MET A 1 22.07 23.35 -42.57
N SER A 2 21.35 22.65 -43.45
CA SER A 2 20.10 23.17 -44.03
C SER A 2 18.95 23.14 -43.00
N LYS A 3 17.92 23.96 -43.21
CA LYS A 3 16.73 24.02 -42.36
C LYS A 3 16.07 22.63 -42.18
N ASN A 4 16.09 21.83 -43.25
CA ASN A 4 15.52 20.48 -43.26
C ASN A 4 16.34 19.48 -42.42
N GLN A 5 17.67 19.58 -42.41
CA GLN A 5 18.52 18.77 -41.52
C GLN A 5 18.27 19.07 -40.05
N LYS A 6 18.10 20.35 -39.69
CA LYS A 6 17.75 20.73 -38.30
C LYS A 6 16.42 20.11 -37.89
N LEU A 7 15.42 20.16 -38.77
CA LEU A 7 14.08 19.65 -38.51
C LEU A 7 14.05 18.13 -38.35
N LEU A 8 14.81 17.39 -39.17
CA LEU A 8 14.97 15.95 -39.03
C LEU A 8 15.65 15.55 -37.71
N ILE A 9 16.72 16.25 -37.33
CA ILE A 9 17.42 15.97 -36.06
C ILE A 9 16.50 16.25 -34.87
N THR A 10 15.75 17.36 -34.90
CA THR A 10 14.77 17.66 -33.84
C THR A 10 13.70 16.59 -33.75
N ALA A 11 13.15 16.13 -34.88
CA ALA A 11 12.16 15.06 -34.90
C ALA A 11 12.69 13.75 -34.30
N VAL A 12 13.91 13.35 -34.68
CA VAL A 12 14.57 12.15 -34.13
C VAL A 12 14.80 12.28 -32.62
N LEU A 13 15.30 13.44 -32.16
CA LEU A 13 15.52 13.67 -30.72
C LEU A 13 14.23 13.59 -29.91
N LEU A 14 13.12 14.10 -30.44
CA LEU A 14 11.81 14.01 -29.77
C LEU A 14 11.32 12.57 -29.68
N ILE A 15 11.52 11.76 -30.73
CA ILE A 15 11.15 10.33 -30.72
C ILE A 15 11.98 9.56 -29.69
N VAL A 16 13.30 9.79 -29.65
CA VAL A 16 14.18 9.15 -28.65
C VAL A 16 13.78 9.55 -27.23
N PHE A 17 13.49 10.83 -27.00
CA PHE A 17 13.03 11.31 -25.69
C PHE A 17 11.72 10.67 -25.26
N ALA A 18 10.75 10.55 -26.18
CA ALA A 18 9.48 9.88 -25.92
C ALA A 18 9.67 8.39 -25.59
N ALA A 19 10.51 7.68 -26.35
CA ALA A 19 10.82 6.28 -26.07
C ALA A 19 11.48 6.09 -24.70
N ALA A 20 12.44 6.93 -24.34
CA ALA A 20 13.08 6.89 -23.02
C ALA A 20 12.08 7.13 -21.88
N LYS A 21 11.15 8.07 -22.05
CA LYS A 21 10.08 8.33 -21.08
C LYS A 21 9.16 7.12 -20.89
N LEU A 22 8.76 6.46 -21.98
CA LEU A 22 7.90 5.27 -21.91
C LEU A 22 8.59 4.10 -21.21
N LEU A 23 9.87 3.86 -21.50
CA LEU A 23 10.66 2.82 -20.82
C LEU A 23 10.81 3.08 -19.32
N LEU A 24 11.07 4.33 -18.94
CA LEU A 24 11.14 4.73 -17.54
C LEU A 24 9.79 4.61 -16.83
N LEU A 25 8.70 4.95 -17.52
CA LEU A 25 7.35 4.82 -16.98
C LEU A 25 6.98 3.35 -16.74
N ASP A 26 7.25 2.48 -17.71
CA ASP A 26 6.95 1.05 -17.59
C ASP A 26 7.76 0.41 -16.44
N TRP A 27 9.04 0.74 -16.34
CA TRP A 27 9.89 0.30 -15.23
C TRP A 27 9.33 0.75 -13.87
N TRP A 28 8.87 2.01 -13.77
CA TRP A 28 8.26 2.53 -12.55
C TRP A 28 6.94 1.84 -12.22
N GLN A 29 6.09 1.59 -13.21
CA GLN A 29 4.79 0.97 -13.03
C GLN A 29 4.90 -0.52 -12.61
N GLN A 30 5.93 -1.23 -13.07
CA GLN A 30 6.25 -2.59 -12.61
C GLN A 30 6.69 -2.64 -11.14
N GLN A 31 7.29 -1.56 -10.64
CA GLN A 31 7.69 -1.45 -9.24
C GLN A 31 6.49 -1.18 -8.31
N GLN A 32 5.35 -0.73 -8.86
CA GLN A 32 4.13 -0.55 -8.11
C GLN A 32 3.58 -1.93 -7.72
N SER A 33 3.65 -2.27 -6.43
CA SER A 33 3.12 -3.52 -5.88
C SER A 33 1.68 -3.73 -6.32
N LYS A 34 1.40 -4.81 -7.05
CA LYS A 34 0.03 -5.18 -7.43
C LYS A 34 -0.75 -5.52 -6.16
N THR A 35 -1.71 -4.66 -5.82
CA THR A 35 -2.64 -4.87 -4.73
C THR A 35 -3.50 -6.11 -5.00
N LYS A 36 -3.45 -7.09 -4.10
CA LYS A 36 -4.28 -8.30 -4.14
C LYS A 36 -5.45 -8.12 -3.17
N VAL A 37 -6.68 -8.12 -3.69
CA VAL A 37 -7.87 -8.10 -2.85
C VAL A 37 -8.03 -9.46 -2.18
N VAL A 38 -8.17 -9.46 -0.86
CA VAL A 38 -8.30 -10.66 -0.02
C VAL A 38 -9.45 -10.49 0.96
N GLU A 39 -10.14 -11.57 1.26
CA GLU A 39 -11.12 -11.59 2.35
C GLU A 39 -10.39 -11.77 3.67
N CYS A 40 -10.28 -10.70 4.45
CA CYS A 40 -9.58 -10.73 5.74
C CYS A 40 -10.34 -9.90 6.78
N ASN A 41 -10.81 -10.55 7.83
CA ASN A 41 -11.36 -9.88 9.01
C ASN A 41 -10.23 -9.56 9.99
N LEU A 42 -9.84 -8.28 10.06
CA LEU A 42 -8.74 -7.82 10.92
C LEU A 42 -9.00 -8.03 12.41
N ILE A 43 -10.26 -7.97 12.86
CA ILE A 43 -10.62 -8.07 14.29
C ILE A 43 -10.52 -9.52 14.77
N GLN A 44 -11.05 -10.46 13.98
CA GLN A 44 -10.92 -11.90 14.28
C GLN A 44 -9.49 -12.40 14.02
N GLY A 45 -8.77 -11.69 13.16
CA GLY A 45 -7.49 -12.09 12.61
C GLY A 45 -7.68 -13.00 11.40
N CYS A 46 -6.72 -12.94 10.47
CA CYS A 46 -6.76 -13.66 9.22
C CYS A 46 -5.36 -14.11 8.81
N ILE A 47 -5.28 -15.05 7.86
CA ILE A 47 -4.02 -15.46 7.23
C ILE A 47 -4.01 -14.91 5.80
N LEU A 48 -2.97 -14.16 5.47
CA LEU A 48 -2.75 -13.64 4.13
C LEU A 48 -2.20 -14.73 3.21
N PRO A 49 -2.33 -14.57 1.87
CA PRO A 49 -1.80 -15.54 0.91
C PRO A 49 -0.29 -15.81 0.98
N ASP A 50 0.50 -14.95 1.64
CA ASP A 50 1.93 -15.18 1.89
C ASP A 50 2.21 -15.97 3.19
N GLY A 51 1.17 -16.35 3.94
CA GLY A 51 1.25 -17.04 5.22
C GLY A 51 1.28 -16.12 6.45
N SER A 52 1.36 -14.80 6.26
CA SER A 52 1.37 -13.82 7.35
C SER A 52 0.02 -13.82 8.07
N LYS A 53 0.03 -13.89 9.41
CA LYS A 53 -1.16 -13.82 10.24
C LYS A 53 -1.34 -12.39 10.76
N VAL A 54 -2.42 -11.74 10.36
CA VAL A 54 -2.71 -10.35 10.74
C VAL A 54 -3.83 -10.32 11.76
N ARG A 55 -3.70 -9.51 12.82
CA ARG A 55 -4.75 -9.29 13.81
C ARG A 55 -4.69 -7.87 14.39
N ALA A 56 -5.85 -7.26 14.55
CA ALA A 56 -6.05 -6.03 15.31
C ALA A 56 -6.67 -6.34 16.68
N THR A 57 -6.44 -5.50 17.68
CA THR A 57 -7.06 -5.65 19.02
C THR A 57 -8.56 -5.35 19.00
N SER A 58 -8.94 -4.10 18.74
CA SER A 58 -10.34 -3.65 18.60
C SER A 58 -10.38 -2.39 17.75
N ILE A 59 -10.86 -2.50 16.50
CA ILE A 59 -10.85 -1.37 15.58
C ILE A 59 -12.05 -0.45 15.86
N ASN A 60 -11.77 0.75 16.35
CA ASN A 60 -12.73 1.81 16.64
C ASN A 60 -12.25 3.13 15.99
N THR A 61 -13.19 3.93 15.52
CA THR A 61 -12.92 5.25 14.91
C THR A 61 -12.52 6.32 15.93
N HIS A 62 -12.86 6.14 17.21
CA HIS A 62 -12.63 7.11 18.29
C HIS A 62 -11.52 6.70 19.27
N GLU A 63 -11.05 5.46 19.22
CA GLU A 63 -10.04 4.94 20.13
C GLU A 63 -8.83 4.39 19.38
N PRO A 64 -7.61 4.54 19.94
CA PRO A 64 -6.44 3.91 19.36
C PRO A 64 -6.52 2.38 19.46
N PHE A 65 -5.95 1.70 18.48
CA PHE A 65 -5.83 0.25 18.47
C PHE A 65 -4.46 -0.19 17.97
N ASP A 66 -4.16 -1.46 18.17
CA ASP A 66 -2.87 -2.05 17.80
C ASP A 66 -3.08 -3.09 16.72
N ILE A 67 -2.09 -3.23 15.84
CA ILE A 67 -2.02 -4.31 14.86
C ILE A 67 -0.74 -5.10 15.05
N VAL A 68 -0.90 -6.41 15.02
CA VAL A 68 0.19 -7.39 15.05
C VAL A 68 0.13 -8.23 13.78
N ILE A 69 1.29 -8.44 13.17
CA ILE A 69 1.48 -9.35 12.04
C ILE A 69 2.55 -10.37 12.43
N GLU A 70 2.13 -11.63 12.51
CA GLU A 70 2.97 -12.79 12.84
C GLU A 70 3.22 -13.64 11.60
N ASN A 71 4.17 -14.58 11.68
CA ASN A 71 4.54 -15.48 10.59
C ASN A 71 4.95 -14.76 9.29
N VAL A 72 5.49 -13.53 9.40
CA VAL A 72 5.97 -12.78 8.25
C VAL A 72 7.10 -13.55 7.56
N PRO A 73 7.09 -13.71 6.22
CA PRO A 73 8.17 -14.36 5.48
C PRO A 73 9.53 -13.75 5.80
N GLN A 74 10.55 -14.61 5.92
CA GLN A 74 11.91 -14.14 6.11
C GLN A 74 12.32 -13.23 4.93
N ASN A 75 13.04 -12.15 5.25
CA ASN A 75 13.46 -11.13 4.28
C ASN A 75 12.34 -10.30 3.65
N ALA A 76 11.16 -10.19 4.30
CA ALA A 76 10.12 -9.26 3.87
C ALA A 76 10.61 -7.79 3.80
N GLY A 77 11.64 -7.43 4.58
CA GLY A 77 12.18 -6.07 4.58
C GLY A 77 11.29 -5.12 5.37
N ALA A 78 10.38 -4.41 4.69
CA ALA A 78 9.48 -3.44 5.32
C ALA A 78 8.05 -3.98 5.40
N VAL A 79 7.40 -3.76 6.55
CA VAL A 79 5.98 -4.08 6.77
C VAL A 79 5.25 -2.79 7.13
N SER A 80 4.12 -2.53 6.47
CA SER A 80 3.30 -1.36 6.73
C SER A 80 1.84 -1.63 6.46
N ILE A 81 0.96 -0.88 7.12
CA ILE A 81 -0.47 -0.88 6.81
C ILE A 81 -0.93 0.54 6.51
N SER A 82 -1.79 0.71 5.51
CA SER A 82 -2.48 1.98 5.27
C SER A 82 -3.98 1.81 5.26
N PHE A 83 -4.71 2.86 5.66
CA PHE A 83 -6.15 2.84 5.65
C PHE A 83 -6.71 3.97 4.77
N SER A 84 -7.68 3.62 3.95
CA SER A 84 -8.49 4.54 3.14
C SER A 84 -9.97 4.24 3.37
N MET A 85 -10.87 5.10 2.89
CA MET A 85 -12.30 4.78 2.83
C MET A 85 -12.67 4.48 1.39
N LYS A 86 -13.73 3.70 1.19
CA LYS A 86 -14.17 3.35 -0.16
C LYS A 86 -14.43 4.62 -0.98
N ASN A 87 -13.80 4.72 -2.15
CA ASN A 87 -13.91 5.88 -3.05
C ASN A 87 -13.53 7.22 -2.39
N MET A 88 -12.69 7.22 -1.35
CA MET A 88 -12.23 8.44 -0.68
C MET A 88 -10.74 8.36 -0.33
N ASP A 89 -9.97 9.29 -0.88
CA ASP A 89 -8.58 9.48 -0.49
C ASP A 89 -8.53 10.25 0.83
N MET A 90 -7.92 9.64 1.85
CA MET A 90 -7.78 10.23 3.18
C MET A 90 -6.39 10.84 3.39
N GLY A 91 -5.55 10.87 2.36
CA GLY A 91 -4.17 11.32 2.43
C GLY A 91 -3.27 10.33 3.15
N PHE A 92 -2.25 10.84 3.85
CA PHE A 92 -1.23 10.03 4.50
C PHE A 92 -1.76 9.34 5.76
N ASN A 93 -2.29 8.13 5.57
CA ASN A 93 -2.75 7.28 6.67
C ASN A 93 -2.08 5.91 6.62
N ARG A 94 -0.73 5.95 6.58
CA ARG A 94 0.15 4.79 6.52
C ARG A 94 0.97 4.68 7.80
N TYR A 95 0.97 3.49 8.37
CA TYR A 95 1.70 3.12 9.57
C TYR A 95 2.75 2.07 9.22
N ASN A 96 4.01 2.38 9.48
CA ASN A 96 5.07 1.39 9.39
C ASN A 96 5.05 0.54 10.67
N LEU A 97 5.10 -0.78 10.52
CA LEU A 97 5.19 -1.67 11.65
C LEU A 97 6.65 -1.78 12.09
N VAL A 98 6.85 -1.88 13.40
CA VAL A 98 8.14 -2.09 14.05
C VAL A 98 8.33 -3.59 14.28
N GLN A 99 9.45 -4.12 13.81
CA GLN A 99 9.82 -5.50 14.03
C GLN A 99 10.05 -5.78 15.52
N GLN A 100 9.33 -6.76 16.07
CA GLN A 100 9.47 -7.23 17.45
C GLN A 100 10.34 -8.48 17.54
N SER A 101 10.25 -9.34 16.52
CA SER A 101 11.07 -10.54 16.35
C SER A 101 11.24 -10.85 14.85
N PRO A 102 12.08 -11.81 14.44
CA PRO A 102 12.33 -12.10 13.03
C PRO A 102 11.06 -12.28 12.17
N GLN A 103 9.96 -12.78 12.75
CA GLN A 103 8.70 -13.04 12.05
C GLN A 103 7.50 -12.28 12.65
N SER A 104 7.73 -11.38 13.61
CA SER A 104 6.66 -10.63 14.30
C SER A 104 6.89 -9.13 14.16
N TRP A 105 5.84 -8.44 13.74
CA TRP A 105 5.82 -7.01 13.49
C TRP A 105 4.60 -6.41 14.16
N GLN A 106 4.72 -5.19 14.68
CA GLN A 106 3.59 -4.51 15.31
C GLN A 106 3.59 -3.01 15.04
N ALA A 107 2.40 -2.43 14.98
CA ALA A 107 2.19 -1.00 15.08
C ALA A 107 1.20 -0.75 16.20
N LEU A 108 1.58 0.12 17.14
CA LEU A 108 0.80 0.46 18.31
C LEU A 108 0.14 1.82 18.13
N GLN A 109 -0.99 2.02 18.79
CA GLN A 109 -1.69 3.30 18.86
C GLN A 109 -2.10 3.87 17.49
N ILE A 110 -2.49 2.99 16.57
CA ILE A 110 -3.08 3.36 15.28
C ILE A 110 -4.41 4.05 15.53
N ARG A 111 -4.67 5.16 14.83
CA ARG A 111 -5.97 5.81 14.81
C ARG A 111 -6.52 5.84 13.40
N LEU A 112 -7.78 5.45 13.24
CA LEU A 112 -8.47 5.71 11.98
C LEU A 112 -8.85 7.19 11.91
N PRO A 113 -8.74 7.82 10.73
CA PRO A 113 -9.30 9.14 10.53
C PRO A 113 -10.82 9.05 10.66
N PHE A 114 -11.37 10.02 11.39
CA PHE A 114 -12.79 10.15 11.60
C PHE A 114 -13.47 10.81 10.40
N CYS A 115 -14.56 10.24 9.93
CA CYS A 115 -15.37 10.81 8.86
C CYS A 115 -16.50 11.67 9.45
N VAL A 116 -16.54 12.96 9.11
CA VAL A 116 -17.61 13.88 9.56
C VAL A 116 -19.00 13.47 9.07
N GLU A 117 -19.08 12.70 7.98
CA GLU A 117 -20.33 12.14 7.44
C GLU A 117 -20.76 10.85 8.15
N GLY A 118 -20.02 10.39 9.16
CA GLY A 118 -20.33 9.17 9.91
C GLY A 118 -20.15 7.88 9.10
N ARG A 119 -19.25 7.90 8.11
CA ARG A 119 -18.90 6.70 7.34
C ARG A 119 -17.95 5.80 8.11
N HIS A 120 -18.12 4.50 7.91
CA HIS A 120 -17.35 3.46 8.59
C HIS A 120 -16.84 2.38 7.62
N ASP A 121 -16.85 2.65 6.30
CA ASP A 121 -16.49 1.71 5.25
C ASP A 121 -15.02 1.89 4.83
N TYR A 122 -14.14 1.26 5.62
CA TYR A 122 -12.70 1.37 5.47
C TYR A 122 -12.12 0.27 4.59
N ILE A 123 -10.98 0.58 4.00
CA ILE A 123 -10.11 -0.32 3.25
C ILE A 123 -8.76 -0.30 3.94
N ALA A 124 -8.19 -1.48 4.20
CA ALA A 124 -6.84 -1.64 4.70
C ALA A 124 -5.95 -2.26 3.62
N ASP A 125 -4.83 -1.60 3.32
CA ASP A 125 -3.77 -2.10 2.46
C ASP A 125 -2.59 -2.54 3.33
N ILE A 126 -2.40 -3.85 3.44
CA ILE A 126 -1.36 -4.48 4.25
C ILE A 126 -0.20 -4.81 3.33
N THR A 127 0.93 -4.14 3.52
CA THR A 127 2.13 -4.35 2.72
C THR A 127 3.15 -5.19 3.50
N VAL A 128 3.55 -6.32 2.92
CA VAL A 128 4.61 -7.19 3.39
C VAL A 128 5.66 -7.27 2.28
N GLY A 129 6.75 -6.52 2.44
CA GLY A 129 7.78 -6.37 1.42
C GLY A 129 7.25 -5.77 0.13
N LYS A 130 7.25 -6.56 -0.96
CA LYS A 130 6.78 -6.14 -2.29
C LYS A 130 5.33 -6.51 -2.56
N GLN A 131 4.65 -7.13 -1.62
CA GLN A 131 3.26 -7.56 -1.77
C GLN A 131 2.35 -6.66 -0.95
N THR A 132 1.24 -6.26 -1.54
CA THR A 132 0.19 -5.49 -0.86
C THR A 132 -1.12 -6.28 -0.94
N PHE A 133 -1.75 -6.49 0.20
CA PHE A 133 -3.01 -7.20 0.35
C PHE A 133 -4.08 -6.23 0.83
N GLN A 134 -5.18 -6.15 0.11
CA GLN A 134 -6.26 -5.22 0.39
C GLN A 134 -7.46 -5.96 0.95
N THR A 135 -8.00 -5.47 2.05
CA THR A 135 -9.26 -5.97 2.62
C THR A 135 -10.16 -4.80 3.00
N ALA A 136 -11.47 -4.98 2.83
CA ALA A 136 -12.48 -4.04 3.31
C ALA A 136 -12.96 -4.46 4.69
N PHE A 137 -13.24 -3.49 5.55
CA PHE A 137 -13.79 -3.74 6.88
C PHE A 137 -14.67 -2.56 7.33
N SER A 138 -15.46 -2.79 8.37
CA SER A 138 -16.20 -1.73 9.05
C SER A 138 -15.68 -1.52 10.46
N ALA A 139 -15.40 -0.27 10.80
CA ALA A 139 -15.01 0.13 12.15
C ALA A 139 -16.23 0.54 12.97
N LYS A 140 -16.12 0.41 14.30
CA LYS A 140 -17.15 0.89 15.22
C LYS A 140 -16.92 2.34 15.65
#